data_AF-A0A3D2G4V1-F1
#
_entry.id   AF-A0A3D2G4V1-F1
#
_cell.length_a   1.000
_cell.length_b   1.000
_cell.length_c   1.000
_cell.angle_alpha   90.00
_cell.angle_beta   90.00
_cell.angle_gamma   90.00
#
_symmetry.space_group_name_H-M   'P 1'
#
loop_
_entity.id
_entity.type
_entity.pdbx_description
1 polymer ?
#
loop_
_entity_poly.entity_id
_entity_poly.type
_entity_poly.pdbx_seq_one_letter_code
_entity_poly.pdbx_strand_id
1 'polypeptide(L)'
;LRRLLRRAARHGRLLGEKEPFLYKVCDTVIHENRGAYPELTERQEYITGVIRSEEENFSRTIDGGIAIFAGMLASHKEKGETVFSG
;
A
#
# COMPACT_ATOMS: atom_id res chain seq x y z
N LEU A 1 7.63 8.41 2.19
CA LEU A 1 6.27 8.00 2.61
C LEU A 1 5.55 7.12 1.58
N ARG A 2 5.36 7.57 0.32
CA ARG A 2 4.60 6.81 -0.71
C ARG A 2 5.01 5.33 -0.85
N ARG A 3 6.32 5.03 -0.88
CA ARG A 3 6.82 3.64 -0.97
C ARG A 3 6.31 2.74 0.18
N LEU A 4 6.18 3.28 1.39
CA LEU A 4 5.70 2.52 2.55
C LEU A 4 4.21 2.22 2.43
N LEU A 5 3.40 3.23 2.09
CA LEU A 5 1.96 3.08 1.84
C LEU A 5 1.70 2.06 0.73
N ARG A 6 2.39 2.19 -0.41
CA ARG A 6 2.26 1.24 -1.53
C ARG A 6 2.66 -0.18 -1.15
N ARG A 7 3.69 -0.35 -0.30
CA ARG A 7 4.06 -1.67 0.22
C ARG A 7 2.94 -2.26 1.10
N ALA A 8 2.38 -1.46 2.01
CA ALA A 8 1.27 -1.90 2.85
C ALA A 8 0.02 -2.25 2.02
N ALA A 9 -0.35 -1.40 1.05
CA ALA A 9 -1.44 -1.65 0.11
C ALA A 9 -1.21 -2.94 -0.70
N ARG A 10 0.03 -3.19 -1.17
CA ARG A 10 0.40 -4.45 -1.84
C ARG A 10 0.19 -5.66 -0.94
N HIS A 11 0.56 -5.58 0.34
CA HIS A 11 0.31 -6.67 1.27
C HIS A 11 -1.18 -6.92 1.46
N GLY A 12 -1.99 -5.86 1.59
CA GLY A 12 -3.45 -6.00 1.61
C GLY A 12 -3.99 -6.72 0.36
N ARG A 13 -3.51 -6.33 -0.83
CA ARG A 13 -3.88 -7.00 -2.10
C ARG A 13 -3.53 -8.48 -2.14
N LEU A 14 -2.34 -8.85 -1.65
CA LEU A 14 -1.93 -10.26 -1.54
C LEU A 14 -2.79 -11.06 -0.55
N LEU A 15 -3.38 -10.40 0.44
CA LEU A 15 -4.33 -10.99 1.39
C LEU A 15 -5.77 -11.00 0.86
N GLY A 16 -6.02 -10.48 -0.33
CA GLY A 16 -7.33 -10.46 -0.98
C GLY A 16 -8.14 -9.18 -0.76
N GLU A 17 -7.59 -8.19 -0.05
CA GLU A 17 -8.26 -6.89 0.14
C GLU A 17 -8.28 -6.10 -1.18
N LYS A 18 -9.45 -5.62 -1.56
CA LYS A 18 -9.69 -4.90 -2.83
C LYS A 18 -10.05 -3.45 -2.64
N GLU A 19 -10.48 -3.06 -1.44
CA GLU A 19 -10.85 -1.69 -1.14
C GLU A 19 -9.73 -0.99 -0.38
N PRO A 20 -9.65 0.36 -0.45
CA PRO A 20 -8.75 1.12 0.41
C PRO A 20 -9.03 0.83 1.89
N PHE A 21 -7.99 0.52 2.66
CA PHE A 21 -8.11 0.15 4.08
C PHE A 21 -7.11 0.85 4.98
N LEU A 22 -6.02 1.42 4.43
CA LEU A 22 -4.94 1.99 5.23
C LEU A 22 -5.39 3.21 6.05
N TYR A 23 -6.39 3.95 5.56
CA TYR A 23 -6.97 5.07 6.30
C TYR A 23 -7.64 4.62 7.61
N LYS A 24 -8.27 3.43 7.63
CA LYS A 24 -8.88 2.85 8.84
C LYS A 24 -7.82 2.43 9.87
N VAL A 25 -6.70 1.91 9.38
CA VAL A 25 -5.54 1.58 10.21
C VAL A 25 -4.96 2.87 10.83
N CYS A 26 -4.89 3.94 10.04
CA CYS A 26 -4.45 5.24 10.53
C CYS A 26 -5.32 5.79 11.66
N ASP A 27 -6.65 5.69 11.53
CA ASP A 27 -7.58 6.13 12.58
C ASP A 27 -7.31 5.42 13.93
N THR A 28 -7.01 4.11 13.88
CA THR A 28 -6.66 3.33 15.08
C THR A 28 -5.34 3.83 15.69
N VAL A 29 -4.32 4.06 14.86
CA VAL A 29 -3.02 4.55 15.34
C VAL A 29 -3.15 5.92 16.00
N ILE A 30 -3.93 6.83 15.41
CA ILE A 30 -4.19 8.15 16.00
C ILE A 30 -4.90 8.00 17.35
N HIS A 31 -5.91 7.14 17.43
CA HIS A 31 -6.66 6.90 18.66
C HIS A 31 -5.78 6.42 19.82
N GLU A 32 -4.92 5.44 19.58
CA GLU A 32 -4.03 4.87 20.60
C GLU A 32 -2.94 5.85 21.07
N ASN A 33 -2.55 6.79 20.20
CA ASN A 33 -1.41 7.67 20.44
C ASN A 33 -1.78 9.12 20.82
N ARG A 34 -3.06 9.50 20.75
CA ARG A 34 -3.53 10.88 21.01
C ARG A 34 -3.16 11.45 22.38
N GLY A 35 -2.90 10.59 23.38
CA GLY A 35 -2.49 11.03 24.71
C GLY A 35 -1.06 11.57 24.75
N ALA A 36 -0.15 10.99 23.96
CA ALA A 36 1.24 11.43 23.86
C ALA A 36 1.45 12.43 22.71
N TYR A 37 0.61 12.36 21.67
CA TYR A 37 0.73 13.14 20.44
C TYR A 37 -0.64 13.77 20.06
N PRO A 38 -1.09 14.83 20.76
CA PRO A 38 -2.37 15.48 20.50
C PRO A 38 -2.48 16.06 19.08
N GLU A 39 -1.35 16.45 18.48
CA GLU A 39 -1.27 16.98 17.12
C GLU A 39 -1.75 15.97 16.05
N LEU A 40 -1.75 14.67 16.36
CA LEU A 40 -2.29 13.63 15.49
C LEU A 40 -3.81 13.75 15.37
N THR A 41 -4.49 14.11 16.45
CA THR A 41 -5.95 14.32 16.45
C THR A 41 -6.29 15.61 15.71
N GLU A 42 -5.53 16.69 15.96
CA GLU A 42 -5.72 17.98 15.27
C GLU A 42 -5.57 17.87 13.75
N ARG A 43 -4.70 16.97 13.28
CA ARG A 43 -4.40 16.77 11.85
C ARG A 43 -5.05 15.53 11.25
N GLN A 44 -5.93 14.84 11.98
CA GLN A 44 -6.46 13.55 11.58
C GLN A 44 -7.10 13.59 10.18
N GLU A 45 -7.98 14.55 9.92
CA GLU A 45 -8.68 14.67 8.63
C GLU A 45 -7.69 14.82 7.46
N TYR A 46 -6.65 15.65 7.64
CA TYR A 46 -5.60 15.82 6.64
C TYR A 46 -4.81 14.53 6.41
N ILE A 47 -4.37 13.86 7.49
CA ILE A 47 -3.58 12.63 7.41
C ILE A 47 -4.39 11.53 6.71
N THR A 48 -5.62 11.30 7.15
CA THR A 48 -6.54 10.30 6.60
C THR A 48 -6.85 10.60 5.13
N GLY A 49 -7.07 11.87 4.77
CA GLY A 49 -7.29 12.30 3.39
C GLY A 49 -6.10 12.02 2.46
N VAL A 50 -4.87 12.32 2.90
CA VAL A 50 -3.65 12.06 2.13
C VAL A 50 -3.43 10.55 1.93
N ILE A 51 -3.62 9.75 2.98
CA ILE A 51 -3.48 8.28 2.91
C ILE A 51 -4.49 7.70 1.94
N ARG A 52 -5.76 8.07 2.09
CA ARG A 52 -6.85 7.59 1.22
C ARG A 52 -6.60 7.95 -0.24
N SER A 53 -6.22 9.19 -0.53
CA SER A 53 -5.94 9.64 -1.90
C SER A 53 -4.79 8.89 -2.55
N GLU A 54 -3.67 8.67 -1.83
CA GLU A 54 -2.54 7.89 -2.36
C GLU A 54 -2.93 6.42 -2.59
N GLU A 55 -3.70 5.82 -1.66
CA GLU A 55 -4.16 4.44 -1.77
C GLU A 55 -5.12 4.25 -2.95
N GLU A 56 -6.10 5.15 -3.14
CA GLU A 56 -7.02 5.15 -4.27
C GLU A 56 -6.32 5.39 -5.61
N ASN A 57 -5.28 6.23 -5.64
CA ASN A 57 -4.50 6.42 -6.86
C ASN A 57 -3.67 5.18 -7.19
N PHE A 58 -3.09 4.53 -6.18
CA PHE A 58 -2.27 3.34 -6.37
C PHE A 58 -3.11 2.11 -6.73
N SER A 59 -4.30 1.96 -6.16
CA SER A 59 -5.21 0.82 -6.43
C SER A 59 -5.52 0.66 -7.91
N ARG A 60 -5.59 1.76 -8.68
CA ARG A 60 -5.79 1.74 -10.13
C ARG A 60 -4.70 1.04 -10.93
N THR A 61 -3.50 0.92 -10.37
CA THR A 61 -2.31 0.43 -11.10
C THR A 61 -1.69 -0.83 -10.48
N ILE A 62 -1.98 -1.11 -9.21
CA ILE A 62 -1.32 -2.20 -8.49
C ILE A 62 -1.64 -3.57 -9.09
N ASP A 63 -2.90 -3.81 -9.47
CA ASP A 63 -3.32 -5.11 -10.00
C ASP A 63 -2.61 -5.41 -11.34
N GLY A 64 -2.50 -4.40 -12.21
CA GLY A 64 -1.73 -4.49 -13.45
C GLY A 64 -0.24 -4.72 -13.20
N GLY A 65 0.35 -4.00 -12.24
CA GLY A 65 1.75 -4.19 -11.85
C GLY A 65 2.04 -5.60 -11.31
N ILE A 66 1.12 -6.17 -10.52
CA ILE A 66 1.22 -7.54 -10.01
C ILE A 66 1.12 -8.55 -11.17
N ALA A 67 0.20 -8.35 -12.11
CA ALA A 67 0.05 -9.23 -13.28
C ALA A 67 1.30 -9.23 -14.18
N ILE A 68 1.85 -8.05 -14.48
CA ILE A 68 3.10 -7.90 -15.26
C ILE A 68 4.24 -8.63 -14.56
N PHE A 69 4.39 -8.40 -13.25
CA PHE A 69 5.43 -9.06 -12.46
C PHE A 69 5.30 -10.59 -12.47
N ALA A 70 4.07 -11.11 -12.34
CA ALA A 70 3.81 -12.54 -12.40
C ALA A 70 4.18 -13.15 -13.76
N GLY A 71 3.85 -12.45 -14.87
CA GLY A 71 4.24 -12.88 -16.22
C GLY A 71 5.75 -12.89 -16.42
N MET A 72 6.44 -11.85 -15.96
CA MET A 72 7.92 -11.78 -15.99
C MET A 72 8.55 -12.93 -15.19
N LEU A 73 8.03 -13.21 -13.99
CA LEU A 73 8.50 -14.34 -13.16
C LEU A 73 8.33 -15.68 -13.86
N ALA A 74 7.21 -15.91 -14.55
CA ALA A 74 6.98 -17.14 -15.29
C ALA A 74 8.00 -17.31 -16.42
N SER A 75 8.24 -16.27 -17.22
CA SER A 75 9.21 -16.30 -18.31
C SER A 75 10.65 -16.53 -17.83
N HIS A 76 11.06 -15.89 -16.73
CA HIS A 76 12.40 -16.11 -16.15
C HIS A 76 12.58 -17.55 -15.65
N LYS A 77 11.54 -18.15 -15.04
CA LYS A 77 11.56 -19.54 -14.62
C LYS A 77 11.73 -20.51 -15.79
N GLU A 78 11.04 -20.26 -16.91
CA GLU A 78 11.19 -21.07 -18.13
C GLU A 78 12.62 -21.01 -18.70
N LYS A 79 13.30 -19.88 -18.56
CA LYS A 79 14.69 -19.68 -19.01
C LYS A 79 15.75 -20.12 -18.01
N GLY A 80 15.36 -20.52 -16.79
CA GLY A 80 16.31 -20.84 -15.71
C GLY A 80 17.04 -19.62 -15.14
N GLU A 81 16.53 -18.42 -15.37
CA GLU A 81 17.13 -17.17 -14.92
C GLU A 81 16.64 -16.83 -13.50
N THR A 82 17.57 -16.53 -12.59
CA THR A 82 17.25 -16.21 -11.19
C THR A 82 17.36 -14.71 -10.88
N VAL A 83 17.75 -13.90 -11.87
CA VAL A 83 18.02 -12.46 -11.72
C VAL A 83 17.36 -11.71 -12.87
N PHE A 84 16.66 -10.61 -12.55
CA PHE A 84 16.17 -9.67 -13.56
C PHE A 84 17.32 -8.77 -14.03
N SER A 85 17.47 -8.58 -15.33
CA SER A 85 18.33 -7.52 -15.88
C SER A 85 17.67 -6.18 -15.58
N GLY A 86 18.21 -5.44 -14.62
CA GLY A 86 17.73 -4.12 -14.22
C GLY A 86 18.04 -3.03 -15.25
#